data_AF-A0A0B7NK95-F1
#
_entry.id   AF-A0A0B7NK95-F1
#
_cell.length_a   1.000
_cell.length_b   1.000
_cell.length_c   1.000
_cell.angle_alpha   90.00
_cell.angle_beta   90.00
_cell.angle_gamma   90.00
#
_symmetry.space_group_name_H-M   'P 1'
#
loop_
_entity.id
_entity.type
_entity.pdbx_description
1 polymer ?
#
loop_
_entity_poly.entity_id
_entity_poly.type
_entity_poly.pdbx_seq_one_letter_code
_entity_poly.pdbx_strand_id
1 'polypeptide(L)'
;MKFKMNVISDITNVPKRKELTEWQLGGIVNCSRAGFKQNMICKKMALSQSTVHDVLLRAGKTGDGTPRKRSGGAKAMNKRDERAFVCQVRAEPLKPMEYHLGAWCEGHTKIRLILSGSI
;
A
#
# COMPACT_ATOMS: atom_id res chain seq x y z
N MET A 1 -20.33 -27.13 31.42
CA MET A 1 -20.34 -25.74 30.91
C MET A 1 -19.95 -25.76 29.44
N LYS A 2 -20.84 -25.36 28.52
CA LYS A 2 -20.55 -25.30 27.07
C LYS A 2 -20.03 -23.90 26.74
N PHE A 3 -18.77 -23.78 26.32
CA PHE A 3 -18.24 -22.55 25.77
C PHE A 3 -18.88 -22.31 24.39
N LYS A 4 -19.68 -21.24 24.26
CA LYS A 4 -20.09 -20.72 22.95
C LYS A 4 -18.84 -20.13 22.30
N MET A 5 -18.35 -20.79 21.26
CA MET A 5 -17.40 -20.17 20.33
C MET A 5 -18.16 -19.08 19.58
N ASN A 6 -17.96 -17.83 19.98
CA ASN A 6 -18.33 -16.70 19.13
C ASN A 6 -17.35 -16.72 17.96
N VAL A 7 -17.85 -17.08 16.77
CA VAL A 7 -17.16 -16.90 15.51
C VAL A 7 -16.92 -15.39 15.36
N ILE A 8 -15.68 -14.96 15.59
CA ILE A 8 -15.21 -13.65 15.16
C ILE A 8 -15.17 -13.73 13.64
N SER A 9 -16.27 -13.39 12.98
CA SER A 9 -16.32 -13.33 11.52
C SER A 9 -15.26 -12.35 11.06
N ASP A 10 -14.35 -12.84 10.23
CA ASP A 10 -13.20 -12.13 9.70
C ASP A 10 -13.53 -10.70 9.23
N ILE A 11 -12.67 -9.76 9.62
CA ILE A 11 -12.70 -8.33 9.24
C ILE A 11 -12.46 -8.13 7.72
N THR A 12 -12.44 -9.20 6.92
CA THR A 12 -12.00 -9.19 5.52
C THR A 12 -13.10 -8.88 4.51
N ASN A 13 -14.36 -8.76 4.93
CA ASN A 13 -15.49 -8.49 4.03
C ASN A 13 -15.80 -6.99 3.83
N VAL A 14 -14.77 -6.14 3.82
CA VAL A 14 -14.95 -4.75 3.40
C VAL A 14 -14.99 -4.73 1.87
N PRO A 15 -16.10 -4.30 1.22
CA PRO A 15 -16.14 -4.21 -0.23
C PRO A 15 -14.98 -3.34 -0.71
N LYS A 16 -14.14 -3.88 -1.59
CA LYS A 16 -13.01 -3.14 -2.18
C LYS A 16 -13.57 -1.86 -2.80
N ARG A 17 -13.02 -0.70 -2.38
CA ARG A 17 -13.42 0.59 -2.95
C ARG A 17 -13.19 0.55 -4.46
N LYS A 18 -14.23 0.82 -5.24
CA LYS A 18 -14.14 0.95 -6.69
C LYS A 18 -13.30 2.19 -7.01
N GLU A 19 -12.13 1.97 -7.61
CA GLU A 19 -11.29 3.07 -8.08
C GLU A 19 -11.92 3.72 -9.32
N LEU A 20 -11.71 5.03 -9.47
CA LEU A 20 -12.11 5.72 -10.69
C LEU A 20 -11.22 5.32 -11.85
N THR A 21 -11.83 5.13 -13.01
CA THR A 21 -11.09 4.94 -14.25
C THR A 21 -10.36 6.23 -14.62
N GLU A 22 -9.24 6.11 -15.33
CA GLU A 22 -8.47 7.25 -15.84
C GLU A 22 -9.34 8.21 -16.67
N TRP A 23 -10.25 7.67 -17.48
CA TRP A 23 -11.22 8.44 -18.25
C TRP A 23 -12.13 9.30 -17.39
N GLN A 24 -12.62 8.77 -16.26
CA GLN A 24 -13.44 9.54 -15.34
C GLN A 24 -12.63 10.65 -14.65
N LEU A 25 -11.39 10.37 -14.28
CA LEU A 25 -10.48 11.37 -13.68
C LEU A 25 -10.20 12.51 -14.67
N GLY A 26 -9.81 12.18 -15.90
CA GLY A 26 -9.59 13.16 -16.96
C GLY A 26 -10.84 13.96 -17.28
N GLY A 27 -12.01 13.30 -17.30
CA GLY A 27 -13.30 13.96 -17.48
C GLY A 27 -13.61 15.00 -16.40
N ILE A 28 -13.38 14.68 -15.13
CA ILE A 28 -13.57 15.62 -14.01
C ILE A 28 -12.65 16.83 -14.16
N VAL A 29 -11.36 16.60 -14.41
CA VAL A 29 -10.36 17.67 -14.54
C VAL A 29 -10.65 18.56 -15.73
N ASN A 30 -10.99 17.98 -16.89
CA ASN A 30 -11.32 18.74 -18.09
C ASN A 30 -12.60 19.57 -17.92
N CYS A 31 -13.64 19.03 -17.29
CA CYS A 31 -14.84 19.82 -16.99
C CYS A 31 -14.53 21.00 -16.04
N SER A 32 -13.66 20.80 -15.05
CA SER A 32 -13.25 21.90 -14.17
C SER A 32 -12.44 22.97 -14.92
N ARG A 33 -11.53 22.56 -15.82
CA ARG A 33 -10.75 23.50 -16.66
C ARG A 33 -11.62 24.29 -17.62
N ALA A 34 -12.71 23.69 -18.11
CA ALA A 34 -13.72 24.36 -18.92
C ALA A 34 -14.67 25.28 -18.11
N GLY A 35 -14.45 25.43 -16.79
CA GLY A 35 -15.22 26.36 -15.94
C GLY A 35 -16.54 25.80 -15.39
N PHE A 36 -16.82 24.49 -15.54
CA PHE A 36 -18.01 23.90 -14.94
C PHE A 36 -17.92 23.88 -13.41
N LYS A 37 -19.01 24.31 -12.74
CA LYS A 37 -19.12 24.21 -11.28
C LYS A 37 -19.11 22.75 -10.83
N GLN A 38 -18.46 22.47 -9.71
CA GLN A 38 -18.33 21.11 -9.15
C GLN A 38 -19.66 20.36 -9.04
N ASN A 39 -20.74 21.03 -8.62
CA ASN A 39 -22.06 20.41 -8.50
C ASN A 39 -22.60 19.87 -9.85
N MET A 40 -22.32 20.57 -10.96
CA MET A 40 -22.70 20.13 -12.30
C MET A 40 -21.89 18.91 -12.73
N ILE A 41 -20.59 18.87 -12.40
CA ILE A 41 -19.71 17.73 -12.68
C ILE A 41 -20.20 16.49 -11.92
N CYS A 42 -20.59 16.65 -10.65
CA CYS A 42 -21.12 15.55 -9.83
C CYS A 42 -22.38 14.94 -10.45
N LYS A 43 -23.32 15.79 -10.88
CA LYS A 43 -24.56 15.34 -11.54
C LYS A 43 -24.27 14.66 -12.87
N LYS A 44 -23.42 15.24 -13.70
CA LYS A 44 -23.10 14.73 -15.04
C LYS A 44 -22.34 13.40 -15.01
N MET A 45 -21.45 13.23 -14.02
CA MET A 45 -20.63 12.03 -13.87
C MET A 45 -21.25 10.96 -12.95
N ALA A 46 -22.39 11.26 -12.30
CA ALA A 46 -23.01 10.44 -11.26
C ALA A 46 -22.02 10.05 -10.14
N LEU A 47 -21.24 11.03 -9.66
CA LEU A 47 -20.22 10.85 -8.61
C LEU A 47 -20.58 11.66 -7.36
N SER A 48 -20.10 11.20 -6.20
CA SER A 48 -20.25 11.96 -4.96
C SER A 48 -19.46 13.27 -5.00
N GLN A 49 -19.97 14.30 -4.32
CA GLN A 49 -19.27 15.58 -4.21
C GLN A 49 -17.87 15.44 -3.60
N SER A 50 -17.71 14.57 -2.59
CA SER A 50 -16.41 14.28 -1.96
C SER A 50 -15.40 13.72 -2.96
N THR A 51 -15.85 12.80 -3.82
CA THR A 51 -14.98 12.19 -4.83
C THR A 51 -14.48 13.23 -5.81
N VAL A 52 -15.38 14.07 -6.33
CA VAL A 52 -15.01 15.13 -7.28
C VAL A 52 -14.10 16.16 -6.60
N HIS A 53 -14.38 16.52 -5.34
CA HIS A 53 -13.55 17.44 -4.58
C HIS A 53 -12.11 16.93 -4.45
N ASP A 54 -11.94 15.67 -4.03
CA ASP A 54 -10.64 15.05 -3.83
C ASP A 54 -9.83 14.96 -5.12
N VAL A 55 -10.49 14.65 -6.25
CA VAL A 55 -9.85 14.62 -7.57
C VAL A 55 -9.37 16.01 -7.98
N LEU A 56 -10.20 17.04 -7.81
CA LEU A 56 -9.82 18.41 -8.15
C LEU A 56 -8.71 18.95 -7.24
N LEU A 57 -8.76 18.65 -5.94
CA LEU A 57 -7.68 18.97 -5.01
C LEU A 57 -6.37 18.32 -5.41
N ARG A 58 -6.39 17.04 -5.83
CA ARG A 58 -5.20 16.36 -6.35
C ARG A 58 -4.71 17.00 -7.65
N ALA A 59 -5.61 17.26 -8.59
CA ALA A 59 -5.29 17.87 -9.87
C ALA A 59 -4.68 19.28 -9.72
N GLY A 60 -5.10 20.05 -8.71
CA GLY A 60 -4.47 21.33 -8.38
C GLY A 60 -3.02 21.20 -7.87
N LYS A 61 -2.63 20.03 -7.35
CA LYS A 61 -1.26 19.77 -6.86
C LYS A 61 -0.36 19.10 -7.90
N THR A 62 -0.88 18.11 -8.64
CA THR A 62 -0.08 17.27 -9.55
C THR A 62 -0.45 17.41 -11.02
N GLY A 63 -1.59 18.05 -11.35
CA GLY A 63 -2.04 18.32 -12.72
C GLY A 63 -3.03 17.30 -13.31
N ASP A 64 -3.08 16.08 -12.77
CA ASP A 64 -3.75 14.91 -13.37
C ASP A 64 -4.87 14.29 -12.50
N GLY A 65 -4.89 14.57 -11.20
CA GLY A 65 -5.93 14.07 -10.28
C GLY A 65 -5.80 12.58 -9.91
N THR A 66 -4.82 11.91 -10.50
CA THR A 66 -4.53 10.48 -10.32
C THR A 66 -4.13 10.18 -8.87
N PRO A 67 -4.72 9.14 -8.24
CA PRO A 67 -4.26 8.71 -6.93
C PRO A 67 -2.86 8.12 -7.05
N ARG A 68 -1.88 8.77 -6.39
CA ARG A 68 -0.53 8.23 -6.31
C ARG A 68 -0.51 7.04 -5.36
N LYS A 69 0.03 5.90 -5.82
CA LYS A 69 0.33 4.77 -4.93
C LYS A 69 1.25 5.29 -3.82
N ARG A 70 0.84 5.13 -2.56
CA ARG A 70 1.74 5.37 -1.43
C ARG A 70 2.90 4.39 -1.58
N SER A 71 4.13 4.88 -1.59
CA SER A 71 5.27 4.00 -1.42
C SER A 71 5.06 3.27 -0.10
N GLY A 72 5.01 1.93 -0.15
CA GLY A 72 5.19 1.16 1.06
C GLY A 72 6.51 1.61 1.67
N GLY A 73 6.53 1.90 2.97
CA GLY A 73 7.77 2.29 3.63
C GLY A 73 8.83 1.24 3.31
N ALA A 74 9.99 1.68 2.80
CA ALA A 74 11.13 0.80 2.66
C ALA A 74 11.32 0.14 4.01
N LYS A 75 11.28 -1.20 4.07
CA LYS A 75 11.63 -1.93 5.28
C LYS A 75 13.14 -1.79 5.42
N ALA A 76 13.58 -0.63 5.93
CA ALA A 76 14.91 -0.51 6.47
C ALA A 76 15.07 -1.62 7.51
N MET A 77 16.25 -2.23 7.52
CA MET A 77 16.60 -3.23 8.52
C MET A 77 16.35 -2.62 9.90
N ASN A 78 15.53 -3.27 10.73
CA ASN A 78 15.28 -2.73 12.06
C ASN A 78 16.53 -2.95 12.94
N LYS A 79 16.63 -2.26 14.09
CA LYS A 79 17.79 -2.40 14.99
C LYS A 79 18.04 -3.82 15.52
N ARG A 80 17.05 -4.71 15.46
CA ARG A 80 17.19 -6.12 15.86
C ARG A 80 17.82 -6.93 14.73
N ASP A 81 17.35 -6.69 13.51
CA ASP A 81 17.88 -7.28 12.30
C ASP A 81 19.35 -6.86 12.09
N GLU A 82 19.67 -5.59 12.30
CA GLU A 82 21.06 -5.08 12.28
C GLU A 82 21.96 -5.82 13.27
N ARG A 83 21.50 -6.03 14.51
CA ARG A 83 22.27 -6.74 15.52
C ARG A 83 22.51 -8.20 15.16
N ALA A 84 21.48 -8.88 14.65
CA ALA A 84 21.61 -10.27 14.22
C ALA A 84 22.55 -10.40 13.02
N PHE A 85 22.47 -9.49 12.05
CA PHE A 85 23.40 -9.47 10.91
C PHE A 85 24.85 -9.22 11.35
N VAL A 86 25.08 -8.26 12.26
CA VAL A 86 26.41 -8.02 12.83
C VAL A 86 26.94 -9.25 13.59
N CYS A 87 26.11 -9.96 14.33
CA CYS A 87 26.51 -11.20 14.99
C CYS A 87 26.93 -12.27 13.98
N GLN A 88 26.22 -12.42 12.87
CA GLN A 88 26.56 -13.36 11.80
C GLN A 88 27.91 -13.03 11.15
N VAL A 89 28.18 -11.74 10.88
CA VAL A 89 29.48 -11.29 10.33
C VAL A 89 30.61 -11.56 11.33
N ARG A 90 30.38 -11.30 12.62
CA ARG A 90 31.38 -11.54 13.68
C ARG A 90 31.66 -13.02 13.92
N ALA A 91 30.69 -13.91 13.69
CA ALA A 91 30.87 -15.33 13.86
C ALA A 91 31.78 -15.94 12.78
N GLU A 92 31.77 -15.38 11.56
CA GLU A 92 32.56 -15.89 10.43
C GLU A 92 33.27 -14.75 9.68
N PRO A 93 34.21 -14.02 10.32
CA PRO A 93 34.74 -12.75 9.81
C PRO A 93 35.63 -12.87 8.59
N LEU A 94 36.11 -14.08 8.26
CA LEU A 94 36.94 -14.36 7.10
C LEU A 94 36.13 -14.56 5.81
N LYS A 95 34.80 -14.68 5.93
CA LYS A 95 33.94 -14.87 4.77
C LYS A 95 33.64 -13.52 4.11
N PRO A 96 33.53 -13.48 2.78
CA PRO A 96 33.18 -12.26 2.07
C PRO A 96 31.76 -11.80 2.44
N MET A 97 31.51 -10.50 2.37
CA MET A 97 30.19 -9.93 2.71
C MET A 97 29.05 -10.53 1.87
N GLU A 98 29.32 -10.93 0.63
CA GLU A 98 28.36 -11.61 -0.25
C GLU A 98 27.83 -12.91 0.36
N TYR A 99 28.69 -13.69 1.03
CA TYR A 99 28.28 -14.90 1.73
C TYR A 99 27.31 -14.57 2.88
N HIS A 100 27.61 -13.54 3.67
CA HIS A 100 26.76 -13.14 4.79
C HIS A 100 25.40 -12.62 4.32
N LEU A 101 25.37 -11.84 3.25
CA LEU A 101 24.14 -11.35 2.63
C LEU A 101 23.30 -12.49 2.06
N GLY A 102 23.93 -13.47 1.39
CA GLY A 102 23.24 -14.67 0.89
C GLY A 102 22.58 -15.47 2.02
N ALA A 103 23.36 -15.83 3.04
CA ALA A 103 22.86 -16.57 4.20
C ALA A 103 21.78 -15.81 4.99
N TRP A 104 21.90 -14.48 5.10
CA TRP A 104 20.89 -13.62 5.72
C TRP A 104 19.56 -13.65 4.94
N CYS A 105 19.64 -13.48 3.61
CA CYS A 105 18.49 -13.52 2.72
C CYS A 105 17.79 -14.89 2.75
N GLU A 106 18.53 -16.00 2.72
CA GLU A 106 17.96 -17.35 2.76
C GLU A 106 17.26 -17.64 4.10
N GLY A 107 17.89 -17.30 5.23
CA GLY A 107 17.32 -17.50 6.56
C GLY A 107 16.04 -16.70 6.79
N HIS A 108 16.04 -15.42 6.39
CA HIS A 108 14.87 -14.55 6.57
C HIS A 108 13.75 -14.81 5.55
N THR A 109 14.06 -15.29 4.35
CA THR A 109 13.03 -15.70 3.38
C THR A 109 12.26 -16.93 3.88
N LYS A 110 12.93 -17.91 4.51
CA LYS A 110 12.28 -19.06 5.17
C LYS A 110 11.40 -18.62 6.35
N ILE A 111 11.89 -17.73 7.22
CA ILE A 111 11.10 -17.17 8.34
C ILE A 111 9.85 -16.45 7.81
N ARG A 112 9.97 -15.72 6.70
CA ARG A 112 8.84 -15.00 6.09
C ARG A 112 7.77 -15.94 5.54
N LEU A 113 8.15 -17.07 4.93
CA LEU A 113 7.20 -18.07 4.42
C LEU A 113 6.45 -18.78 5.56
N ILE A 114 7.17 -19.17 6.62
CA ILE A 114 6.61 -19.81 7.82
C ILE A 114 5.62 -18.87 8.54
N LEU A 115 5.96 -17.59 8.67
CA LEU A 115 5.07 -16.58 9.30
C LEU A 115 3.89 -16.16 8.43
N SER A 116 3.95 -16.38 7.11
CA SER A 116 2.85 -16.11 6.18
C SER A 116 1.91 -17.30 5.94
N GLY A 117 2.10 -18.42 6.66
CA GLY A 117 1.19 -19.57 6.60
C GLY A 117 1.02 -20.18 5.21
N SER A 118 2.04 -20.06 4.35
CA SER A 118 2.03 -20.66 3.01
C SER A 118 2.97 -21.87 3.00
N ILE A 119 2.40 -23.03 3.34
CA ILE A 119 2.89 -24.37 2.97
C ILE A 119 1.76 -25.02 2.18
#